data_AF-A0A7C5VH52-F1
#
_entry.id   AF-A0A7C5VH52-F1
#
_cell.length_a   1.000
_cell.length_b   1.000
_cell.length_c   1.000
_cell.angle_alpha   90.00
_cell.angle_beta   90.00
_cell.angle_gamma   90.00
#
_symmetry.space_group_name_H-M   'P 1'
#
loop_
_entity.id
_entity.type
_entity.pdbx_description
1 polymer ?
#
loop_
_entity_poly.entity_id
_entity_poly.type
_entity_poly.pdbx_seq_one_letter_code
_entity_poly.pdbx_strand_id
1 'polypeptide(L)'
;MESSLFDKEPKIYISKTDFVNGIVCPYTWYLRKVKRVKGIISDSMIKGTNLHSLMKEINSLKEESKIKECVEQLTKQNSKFKVEIDNILRFLTDRRNKGLKVLPEYSEFRAEVRLGKFVLQGIIDAVYVDDERIEVFEYKNSFYKPDEDLFDEVGFYSFLFSRVKGKKVNVMGIFSFTTGEVKYRNFVENEIYTKITSFLSVVEEGNFYAIPSEKNCSFCVFRNNCEFSYIK
;
A
#
# COMPACT_ATOMS: atom_id res chain seq x y z
N MET A 1 19.73 -40.34 6.98
CA MET A 1 18.38 -40.08 7.55
C MET A 1 17.89 -38.78 6.93
N GLU A 2 17.06 -38.91 5.90
CA GLU A 2 16.40 -37.77 5.25
C GLU A 2 15.31 -37.26 6.20
N SER A 3 15.56 -36.13 6.88
CA SER A 3 14.55 -35.50 7.71
C SER A 3 13.57 -34.76 6.81
N SER A 4 12.38 -35.34 6.71
CA SER A 4 11.08 -34.75 6.37
C SER A 4 11.11 -33.63 5.32
N LEU A 5 10.70 -34.01 4.11
CA LEU A 5 9.85 -33.20 3.23
C LEU A 5 9.21 -32.03 3.99
N PHE A 6 9.85 -30.87 3.88
CA PHE A 6 9.40 -29.58 4.39
C PHE A 6 7.88 -29.48 4.44
N ASP A 7 7.36 -29.24 5.65
CA ASP A 7 5.99 -28.85 5.98
C ASP A 7 5.25 -28.24 4.78
N LYS A 8 4.54 -29.10 4.03
CA LYS A 8 3.69 -28.71 2.90
C LYS A 8 2.33 -28.24 3.41
N GLU A 9 2.28 -27.52 4.52
CA GLU A 9 1.04 -26.84 4.88
C GLU A 9 0.68 -25.87 3.75
N PRO A 10 -0.54 -25.91 3.22
CA PRO A 10 -0.95 -24.98 2.19
C PRO A 10 -0.86 -23.55 2.74
N LYS A 11 0.04 -22.76 2.15
CA LYS A 11 0.25 -21.36 2.51
C LYS A 11 -0.84 -20.50 1.86
N ILE A 12 -1.57 -19.74 2.67
CA ILE A 12 -2.53 -18.75 2.17
C ILE A 12 -1.83 -17.39 2.13
N TYR A 13 -1.59 -16.89 0.91
CA TYR A 13 -0.92 -15.61 0.69
C TYR A 13 -1.92 -14.45 0.72
N ILE A 14 -1.69 -13.49 1.60
CA ILE A 14 -2.49 -12.28 1.80
C ILE A 14 -1.66 -11.05 1.41
N SER A 15 -2.05 -10.37 0.35
CA SER A 15 -1.48 -9.06 -0.01
C SER A 15 -2.20 -7.92 0.70
N LYS A 16 -1.63 -6.70 0.66
CA LYS A 16 -2.32 -5.49 1.13
C LYS A 16 -3.73 -5.34 0.55
N THR A 17 -3.89 -5.50 -0.77
CA THR A 17 -5.21 -5.39 -1.42
C THR A 17 -6.17 -6.47 -0.94
N ASP A 18 -5.67 -7.66 -0.59
CA ASP A 18 -6.49 -8.72 -0.03
C ASP A 18 -6.99 -8.36 1.36
N PHE A 19 -6.11 -7.83 2.21
CA PHE A 19 -6.43 -7.33 3.53
C PHE A 19 -7.48 -6.21 3.48
N VAL A 20 -7.25 -5.17 2.67
CA VAL A 20 -8.13 -3.98 2.61
C VAL A 20 -9.52 -4.34 2.08
N ASN A 21 -9.59 -5.07 0.97
CA ASN A 21 -10.87 -5.52 0.44
C ASN A 21 -11.58 -6.46 1.42
N GLY A 22 -10.81 -7.32 2.08
CA GLY A 22 -11.30 -8.29 3.05
C GLY A 22 -11.92 -7.65 4.29
N ILE A 23 -11.27 -6.64 4.87
CA ILE A 23 -11.80 -5.96 6.08
C ILE A 23 -13.00 -5.07 5.75
N VAL A 24 -13.07 -4.54 4.53
CA VAL A 24 -14.20 -3.72 4.08
C VAL A 24 -15.41 -4.59 3.75
N CYS A 25 -15.20 -5.71 3.06
CA CYS A 25 -16.26 -6.65 2.71
C CYS A 25 -15.63 -8.03 2.39
N PRO A 26 -15.69 -9.00 3.31
CA PRO A 26 -15.09 -10.32 3.14
C PRO A 26 -15.53 -11.05 1.85
N TYR A 27 -16.77 -10.82 1.42
CA TYR A 27 -17.28 -11.37 0.17
C TYR A 27 -16.47 -10.94 -1.07
N THR A 28 -15.92 -9.72 -1.08
CA THR A 28 -15.08 -9.26 -2.21
C THR A 28 -13.77 -10.03 -2.31
N TRP A 29 -13.17 -10.39 -1.16
CA TRP A 29 -11.99 -11.25 -1.12
C TRP A 29 -12.33 -12.66 -1.64
N TYR A 30 -13.47 -13.22 -1.22
CA TYR A 30 -13.95 -14.52 -1.69
C TYR A 30 -14.14 -14.56 -3.20
N LEU A 31 -14.83 -13.57 -3.77
CA LEU A 31 -15.03 -13.48 -5.22
C LEU A 31 -13.70 -13.42 -5.98
N ARG A 32 -12.73 -12.65 -5.47
CA ARG A 32 -11.41 -12.50 -6.11
C ARG A 32 -10.53 -13.73 -5.96
N LYS A 33 -10.39 -14.28 -4.76
CA LYS A 33 -9.37 -15.30 -4.43
C LYS A 33 -9.87 -16.73 -4.56
N VAL A 34 -11.11 -16.97 -4.18
CA VAL A 34 -11.71 -18.30 -4.21
C VAL A 34 -12.41 -18.53 -5.54
N LYS A 35 -13.31 -17.61 -5.94
CA LYS A 35 -14.04 -17.73 -7.22
C LYS A 35 -13.25 -17.24 -8.44
N ARG A 36 -12.10 -16.58 -8.25
CA ARG A 36 -11.23 -16.06 -9.33
C ARG A 36 -11.96 -15.15 -10.32
N VAL A 37 -12.98 -14.43 -9.85
CA VAL A 37 -13.67 -13.42 -10.65
C VAL A 37 -12.67 -12.30 -10.96
N LYS A 38 -12.52 -11.96 -12.24
CA LYS A 38 -11.64 -10.88 -12.67
C LYS A 38 -12.37 -9.54 -12.53
N GLY A 39 -11.76 -8.59 -11.82
CA GLY A 39 -12.20 -7.19 -11.85
C GLY A 39 -11.80 -6.52 -13.16
N ILE A 40 -12.43 -5.38 -13.45
CA ILE A 40 -12.08 -4.53 -14.60
C ILE A 40 -10.82 -3.72 -14.24
N ILE A 41 -9.78 -3.79 -15.09
CA ILE A 41 -8.58 -2.96 -14.97
C ILE A 41 -8.87 -1.64 -15.69
N SER A 42 -8.70 -0.50 -15.02
CA SER A 42 -8.93 0.83 -15.57
C SER A 42 -7.63 1.48 -16.07
N ASP A 43 -7.73 2.39 -17.05
CA ASP A 43 -6.61 3.17 -17.57
C ASP A 43 -5.87 4.00 -16.50
N SER A 44 -6.56 4.34 -15.41
CA SER A 44 -5.97 5.02 -14.25
C SER A 44 -4.86 4.19 -13.57
N MET A 45 -4.92 2.86 -13.64
CA MET A 45 -3.86 1.99 -13.14
C MET A 45 -2.57 2.15 -13.95
N ILE A 46 -2.66 2.28 -15.27
CA ILE A 46 -1.49 2.47 -16.16
C ILE A 46 -0.79 3.79 -15.83
N LYS A 47 -1.57 4.87 -15.62
CA LYS A 47 -1.01 6.17 -15.20
C LYS A 47 -0.27 6.05 -13.87
N GLY A 48 -0.86 5.35 -12.89
CA GLY A 48 -0.25 5.13 -11.57
C GLY A 48 1.10 4.41 -11.67
N THR A 49 1.19 3.32 -12.43
CA THR A 49 2.42 2.55 -12.60
C THR A 49 3.58 3.41 -13.12
N ASN A 50 3.32 4.30 -14.09
CA ASN A 50 4.36 5.19 -14.62
C ASN A 50 4.89 6.16 -13.56
N LEU A 51 3.99 6.74 -12.74
CA LEU A 51 4.40 7.65 -11.66
C LEU A 51 5.18 6.94 -10.56
N HIS A 52 4.82 5.71 -10.19
CA HIS A 52 5.64 4.89 -9.28
C HIS A 52 7.01 4.59 -9.87
N SER A 53 7.11 4.29 -11.17
CA SER A 53 8.42 4.10 -11.83
C SER A 53 9.29 5.34 -11.73
N LEU A 54 8.72 6.53 -11.98
CA LEU A 54 9.42 7.80 -11.85
C LEU A 54 9.91 8.04 -10.41
N MET A 55 9.03 7.85 -9.42
CA MET A 55 9.40 8.02 -8.02
C MET A 55 10.46 7.01 -7.57
N LYS A 56 10.39 5.78 -8.07
CA LYS A 56 11.42 4.75 -7.83
C LYS A 56 12.77 5.15 -8.40
N GLU A 57 12.83 5.73 -9.60
CA GLU A 57 14.08 6.22 -10.18
C GLU A 57 14.69 7.33 -9.32
N ILE A 58 13.88 8.28 -8.85
CA ILE A 58 14.32 9.33 -7.92
C ILE A 58 14.81 8.74 -6.59
N ASN A 59 14.06 7.81 -6.00
CA ASN A 59 14.41 7.16 -4.74
C ASN A 59 15.66 6.28 -4.85
N SER A 60 16.05 5.86 -6.06
CA SER A 60 17.26 5.07 -6.30
C SER A 60 18.55 5.91 -6.31
N LEU A 61 18.42 7.24 -6.29
CA LEU A 61 19.55 8.15 -6.22
C LEU A 61 20.29 7.97 -4.89
N LYS A 62 21.61 8.07 -4.94
CA LYS A 62 22.47 8.01 -3.74
C LYS A 62 22.75 9.38 -3.13
N GLU A 63 22.51 10.44 -3.90
CA GLU A 63 22.89 11.81 -3.55
C GLU A 63 21.75 12.76 -3.90
N GLU A 64 21.35 13.59 -2.93
CA GLU A 64 20.26 14.55 -3.12
C GLU A 64 20.56 15.61 -4.20
N SER A 65 21.83 15.91 -4.44
CA SER A 65 22.28 16.86 -5.47
C SER A 65 21.84 16.45 -6.88
N LYS A 66 21.63 15.15 -7.11
CA LYS A 66 21.23 14.57 -8.40
C LYS A 66 19.73 14.58 -8.64
N ILE A 67 18.91 14.88 -7.62
CA ILE A 67 17.45 14.87 -7.73
C ILE A 67 16.98 15.86 -8.80
N LYS A 68 17.51 17.08 -8.80
CA LYS A 68 17.08 18.12 -9.74
C LYS A 68 17.36 17.70 -11.19
N GLU A 69 18.57 17.21 -11.47
CA GLU A 69 18.94 16.74 -12.82
C GLU A 69 18.08 15.56 -13.27
N CYS A 70 17.91 14.55 -12.41
CA CYS A 70 17.06 13.39 -12.69
C CYS A 70 15.63 13.82 -13.02
N VAL A 71 15.05 14.70 -12.21
CA VAL A 71 13.70 15.18 -12.42
C VAL A 71 13.58 16.00 -13.72
N GLU A 72 14.56 16.85 -14.04
CA GLU A 72 14.57 17.59 -15.30
C GLU A 72 14.61 16.66 -16.52
N GLN A 73 15.40 15.58 -16.47
CA GLN A 73 15.45 14.56 -17.53
C GLN A 73 14.11 13.82 -17.65
N LEU A 74 13.55 13.38 -16.51
CA LEU A 74 12.28 12.68 -16.46
C LEU A 74 11.11 13.54 -16.96
N THR A 75 11.11 14.83 -16.64
CA THR A 75 10.10 15.80 -17.11
C THR A 75 10.15 15.95 -18.63
N LYS A 76 11.35 16.00 -19.23
CA LYS A 76 11.50 16.08 -20.69
C LYS A 76 10.96 14.83 -21.38
N GLN A 77 11.20 13.65 -20.81
CA GLN A 77 10.72 12.36 -21.34
C GLN A 77 9.20 12.17 -21.13
N ASN A 78 8.64 12.80 -20.09
CA ASN A 78 7.27 12.59 -19.65
C ASN A 78 6.50 13.91 -19.48
N SER A 79 6.51 14.76 -20.52
CA SER A 79 5.90 16.11 -20.47
C SER A 79 4.43 16.12 -20.02
N LYS A 80 3.71 15.02 -20.23
CA LYS A 80 2.32 14.81 -19.77
C LYS A 80 2.13 14.70 -18.24
N PHE A 81 3.20 14.50 -17.47
CA PHE A 81 3.18 14.38 -16.00
C PHE A 81 3.83 15.56 -15.28
N LYS A 82 3.95 16.71 -15.94
CA LYS A 82 4.63 17.89 -15.39
C LYS A 82 4.10 18.30 -14.01
N VAL A 83 2.77 18.31 -13.83
CA VAL A 83 2.14 18.70 -12.55
C VAL A 83 2.49 17.70 -11.44
N GLU A 84 2.42 16.41 -11.72
CA GLU A 84 2.77 15.37 -10.75
C GLU A 84 4.25 15.40 -10.39
N ILE A 85 5.11 15.69 -11.36
CA ILE A 85 6.55 15.84 -11.14
C ILE A 85 6.85 17.08 -10.28
N ASP A 86 6.19 18.21 -10.55
CA ASP A 86 6.31 19.42 -9.72
C ASP A 86 5.86 19.14 -8.27
N ASN A 87 4.81 18.34 -8.10
CA ASN A 87 4.34 17.90 -6.78
C ASN A 87 5.37 16.99 -6.07
N ILE A 88 6.05 16.09 -6.79
CA ILE A 88 7.14 15.27 -6.23
C ILE A 88 8.28 16.18 -5.76
N LEU A 89 8.71 17.14 -6.57
CA LEU A 89 9.76 18.09 -6.18
C LEU A 89 9.38 18.90 -4.95
N ARG A 90 8.13 19.36 -4.87
CA ARG A 90 7.61 20.07 -3.70
C ARG A 90 7.66 19.19 -2.46
N PHE A 91 7.20 17.94 -2.56
CA PHE A 91 7.27 16.97 -1.47
C PHE A 91 8.70 16.77 -0.96
N LEU A 92 9.66 16.54 -1.86
CA LEU A 92 11.07 16.35 -1.49
C LEU A 92 11.69 17.62 -0.87
N THR A 93 11.34 18.79 -1.40
CA THR A 93 11.77 20.09 -0.87
C THR A 93 11.20 20.35 0.52
N ASP A 94 9.92 20.06 0.74
CA ASP A 94 9.26 20.20 2.03
C ASP A 94 9.89 19.29 3.10
N ARG A 95 10.29 18.07 2.73
CA ARG A 95 11.04 17.18 3.62
C ARG A 95 12.37 17.80 4.03
N ARG A 96 13.14 18.30 3.06
CA ARG A 96 14.41 19.00 3.31
C ARG A 96 14.23 20.18 4.26
N ASN A 97 13.24 21.04 3.98
CA ASN A 97 12.97 22.24 4.77
C ASN A 97 12.56 21.93 6.22
N LYS A 98 11.99 20.74 6.45
CA LYS A 98 11.63 20.22 7.79
C LYS A 98 12.78 19.47 8.46
N GLY A 99 13.95 19.40 7.84
CA GLY A 99 15.10 18.64 8.35
C GLY A 99 14.89 17.12 8.32
N LEU A 100 13.94 16.63 7.53
CA LEU A 100 13.68 15.20 7.34
C LEU A 100 14.54 14.66 6.20
N LYS A 101 14.90 13.37 6.23
CA LYS A 101 15.54 12.70 5.08
C LYS A 101 14.73 12.88 3.81
N VAL A 102 15.35 13.38 2.76
CA VAL A 102 14.69 13.61 1.45
C VAL A 102 14.52 12.31 0.69
N LEU A 103 15.54 11.46 0.69
CA LEU A 103 15.52 10.14 0.05
C LEU A 103 15.25 9.06 1.09
N PRO A 104 14.44 8.04 0.76
CA PRO A 104 14.14 6.97 1.70
C PRO A 104 15.34 6.04 1.89
N GLU A 105 15.41 5.39 3.05
CA GLU A 105 16.41 4.33 3.30
C GLU A 105 16.05 3.05 2.55
N TYR A 106 14.75 2.77 2.40
CA TYR A 106 14.25 1.66 1.61
C TYR A 106 13.22 2.14 0.59
N SER A 107 13.37 1.74 -0.67
CA SER A 107 12.38 1.96 -1.72
C SER A 107 11.98 0.63 -2.33
N GLU A 108 10.69 0.45 -2.66
CA GLU A 108 10.15 -0.80 -3.22
C GLU A 108 10.52 -2.02 -2.36
N PHE A 109 10.42 -1.85 -1.03
CA PHE A 109 10.86 -2.85 -0.07
C PHE A 109 9.89 -4.03 -0.05
N ARG A 110 10.38 -5.20 -0.47
CA ARG A 110 9.61 -6.45 -0.41
C ARG A 110 9.62 -6.97 1.02
N ALA A 111 8.44 -7.14 1.59
CA ALA A 111 8.27 -7.65 2.94
C ALA A 111 7.37 -8.88 2.96
N GLU A 112 7.74 -9.87 3.78
CA GLU A 112 6.96 -11.08 4.01
C GLU A 112 6.96 -11.40 5.51
N VAL A 113 5.78 -11.68 6.07
CA VAL A 113 5.61 -12.06 7.48
C VAL A 113 4.70 -13.28 7.54
N ARG A 114 5.14 -14.33 8.25
CA ARG A 114 4.34 -15.53 8.48
C ARG A 114 3.54 -15.40 9.78
N LEU A 115 2.24 -15.66 9.71
CA LEU A 115 1.33 -15.79 10.85
C LEU A 115 0.60 -17.14 10.74
N GLY A 116 1.12 -18.18 11.40
CA GLY A 116 0.60 -19.55 11.24
C GLY A 116 0.68 -20.05 9.79
N LYS A 117 -0.47 -20.44 9.22
CA LYS A 117 -0.61 -20.87 7.81
C LYS A 117 -0.71 -19.72 6.81
N PHE A 118 -0.80 -18.48 7.29
CA PHE A 118 -0.91 -17.29 6.46
C PHE A 118 0.45 -16.66 6.22
N VAL A 119 0.63 -16.16 5.00
CA VAL A 119 1.79 -15.37 4.59
C VAL A 119 1.31 -14.00 4.17
N LEU A 120 1.59 -12.99 4.99
CA LEU A 120 1.33 -11.61 4.67
C LEU A 120 2.49 -11.07 3.84
N GLN A 121 2.21 -10.46 2.68
CA GLN A 121 3.26 -9.98 1.79
C GLN A 121 2.90 -8.70 1.04
N GLY A 122 3.92 -7.97 0.61
CA GLY A 122 3.74 -6.80 -0.24
C GLY A 122 5.05 -6.10 -0.60
N ILE A 123 4.88 -5.01 -1.35
CA ILE A 123 5.96 -4.11 -1.73
C ILE A 123 5.61 -2.75 -1.13
N ILE A 124 6.48 -2.26 -0.26
CA ILE A 124 6.34 -0.96 0.40
C ILE A 124 7.03 0.09 -0.45
N ASP A 125 6.31 1.13 -0.86
CA ASP A 125 6.84 2.13 -1.80
C ASP A 125 8.10 2.80 -1.25
N ALA A 126 8.04 3.31 -0.02
CA ALA A 126 9.17 3.97 0.63
C ALA A 126 9.15 3.87 2.15
N VAL A 127 10.34 3.79 2.75
CA VAL A 127 10.54 3.89 4.19
C VAL A 127 11.68 4.86 4.48
N TYR A 128 11.35 5.91 5.22
CA TYR A 128 12.31 6.90 5.72
C TYR A 128 12.68 6.53 7.16
N VAL A 129 13.96 6.58 7.46
CA VAL A 129 14.50 6.18 8.77
C VAL A 129 15.43 7.28 9.25
N ASP A 130 14.98 8.03 10.23
CA ASP A 130 15.79 8.96 11.03
C ASP A 130 16.03 8.31 12.41
N ASP A 131 17.00 8.83 13.19
CA ASP A 131 17.52 8.15 14.40
C ASP A 131 16.44 7.69 15.39
N GLU A 132 15.34 8.44 15.52
CA GLU A 132 14.23 8.12 16.43
C GLU A 132 12.89 7.94 15.70
N ARG A 133 12.88 8.06 14.37
CA ARG A 133 11.66 8.20 13.58
C ARG A 133 11.70 7.38 12.30
N ILE A 134 10.83 6.38 12.24
CA ILE A 134 10.60 5.55 11.06
C ILE A 134 9.24 5.90 10.48
N GLU A 135 9.25 6.33 9.21
CA GLU A 135 8.05 6.67 8.44
C GLU A 135 7.89 5.69 7.29
N VAL A 136 6.74 5.03 7.21
CA VAL A 136 6.35 4.21 6.06
C VAL A 136 5.42 5.02 5.17
N PHE A 137 5.74 5.09 3.89
CA PHE A 137 4.99 5.86 2.91
C PHE A 137 4.36 4.97 1.85
N GLU A 138 3.15 5.36 1.46
CA GLU A 138 2.48 4.92 0.24
C GLU A 138 2.30 6.13 -0.69
N TYR A 139 2.61 5.94 -1.95
CA TYR A 139 2.37 6.92 -3.00
C TYR A 139 1.07 6.61 -3.74
N LYS A 140 0.25 7.63 -3.96
CA LYS A 140 -1.06 7.51 -4.60
C LYS A 140 -1.18 8.42 -5.80
N ASN A 141 -1.91 7.95 -6.81
CA ASN A 141 -2.28 8.74 -7.98
C ASN A 141 -3.80 8.93 -7.99
N SER A 142 -4.33 9.62 -6.97
CA SER A 142 -5.77 9.91 -6.85
C SER A 142 -6.02 11.40 -6.66
N PHE A 143 -7.07 11.90 -7.33
CA PHE A 143 -7.66 13.22 -7.08
C PHE A 143 -8.40 13.28 -5.74
N TYR A 144 -8.84 12.12 -5.23
CA TYR A 144 -9.47 12.03 -3.94
C TYR A 144 -8.44 12.27 -2.83
N LYS A 145 -8.77 13.19 -1.92
CA LYS A 145 -8.02 13.43 -0.69
C LYS A 145 -7.87 12.10 0.04
N PRO A 146 -6.69 11.78 0.59
CA PRO A 146 -6.53 10.49 1.24
C PRO A 146 -7.53 10.36 2.40
N ASP A 147 -8.43 9.38 2.35
CA ASP A 147 -9.41 9.14 3.42
C ASP A 147 -8.78 8.31 4.55
N GLU A 148 -9.39 8.29 5.73
CA GLU A 148 -8.89 7.55 6.88
C GLU A 148 -8.69 6.06 6.57
N ASP A 149 -9.56 5.49 5.72
CA ASP A 149 -9.50 4.09 5.27
C ASP A 149 -8.19 3.74 4.54
N LEU A 150 -7.53 4.72 3.90
CA LEU A 150 -6.24 4.49 3.24
C LEU A 150 -5.09 4.31 4.23
N PHE A 151 -5.28 4.65 5.51
CA PHE A 151 -4.26 4.36 6.52
C PHE A 151 -4.25 2.89 6.93
N ASP A 152 -5.29 2.11 6.65
CA ASP A 152 -5.23 0.65 6.84
C ASP A 152 -4.27 -0.01 5.85
N GLU A 153 -4.21 0.53 4.62
CA GLU A 153 -3.23 0.14 3.60
C GLU A 153 -1.79 0.35 4.06
N VAL A 154 -1.48 1.58 4.50
CA VAL A 154 -0.13 1.94 4.98
C VAL A 154 0.16 1.24 6.31
N GLY A 155 -0.86 1.03 7.13
CA GLY A 155 -0.78 0.31 8.39
C GLY A 155 -0.35 -1.14 8.19
N PHE A 156 -0.94 -1.83 7.21
CA PHE A 156 -0.52 -3.19 6.85
C PHE A 156 0.97 -3.23 6.49
N TYR A 157 1.45 -2.31 5.66
CA TYR A 157 2.87 -2.22 5.32
C TYR A 157 3.76 -1.83 6.50
N SER A 158 3.30 -0.94 7.37
CA SER A 158 3.99 -0.55 8.59
C SER A 158 4.16 -1.74 9.55
N PHE A 159 3.13 -2.59 9.65
CA PHE A 159 3.19 -3.84 10.38
C PHE A 159 4.21 -4.80 9.75
N LEU A 160 4.17 -5.02 8.43
CA LEU A 160 5.13 -5.88 7.74
C LEU A 160 6.57 -5.42 7.95
N PHE A 161 6.84 -4.13 7.74
CA PHE A 161 8.16 -3.56 7.94
C PHE A 161 8.64 -3.75 9.38
N SER A 162 7.78 -3.45 10.36
CA SER A 162 8.13 -3.55 11.78
C SER A 162 8.55 -4.98 12.16
N ARG A 163 7.82 -5.98 11.64
CA ARG A 163 8.11 -7.40 11.88
C ARG A 163 9.37 -7.88 11.18
N VAL A 164 9.58 -7.48 9.92
CA VAL A 164 10.75 -7.91 9.14
C VAL A 164 12.04 -7.26 9.65
N LYS A 165 12.00 -6.00 10.06
CA LYS A 165 13.19 -5.25 10.50
C LYS A 165 13.42 -5.27 12.00
N GLY A 166 12.45 -5.74 12.79
CA GLY A 166 12.51 -5.66 14.26
C GLY A 166 12.58 -4.22 14.79
N LYS A 167 12.04 -3.26 14.03
CA LYS A 167 12.04 -1.83 14.38
C LYS A 167 10.60 -1.33 14.48
N LYS A 168 10.32 -0.45 15.44
CA LYS A 168 8.97 0.14 15.57
C LYS A 168 8.78 1.27 14.57
N VAL A 169 7.81 1.15 13.67
CA VAL A 169 7.36 2.27 12.83
C VAL A 169 6.66 3.31 13.70
N ASN A 170 6.96 4.59 13.51
CA ASN A 170 6.36 5.68 14.28
C ASN A 170 5.17 6.28 13.53
N VAL A 171 5.32 6.48 12.22
CA VAL A 171 4.41 7.29 11.41
C VAL A 171 4.10 6.61 10.08
N MET A 172 2.85 6.73 9.67
CA MET A 172 2.36 6.37 8.35
C MET A 172 2.17 7.64 7.53
N GLY A 173 2.66 7.63 6.30
CA GLY A 173 2.53 8.73 5.34
C GLY A 173 1.78 8.29 4.08
N ILE A 174 0.91 9.15 3.57
CA ILE A 174 0.34 9.02 2.23
C ILE A 174 0.67 10.28 1.46
N PHE A 175 1.30 10.14 0.30
CA PHE A 175 1.55 11.25 -0.62
C PHE A 175 0.77 11.05 -1.92
N SER A 176 -0.01 12.06 -2.32
CA SER A 176 -0.69 12.05 -3.62
C SER A 176 0.14 12.76 -4.67
N PHE A 177 0.52 12.06 -5.74
CA PHE A 177 1.17 12.66 -6.90
C PHE A 177 0.31 13.76 -7.55
N THR A 178 -1.01 13.56 -7.58
CA THR A 178 -1.92 14.44 -8.31
C THR A 178 -2.16 15.77 -7.62
N THR A 179 -2.38 15.75 -6.29
CA THR A 179 -2.61 16.98 -5.51
C THR A 179 -1.33 17.52 -4.87
N GLY A 180 -0.33 16.66 -4.70
CA GLY A 180 0.87 16.94 -3.92
C GLY A 180 0.60 17.16 -2.45
N GLU A 181 -0.56 16.69 -1.95
CA GLU A 181 -0.87 16.67 -0.52
C GLU A 181 -0.17 15.48 0.15
N VAL A 182 0.29 15.70 1.39
CA VAL A 182 0.79 14.65 2.26
C VAL A 182 -0.09 14.57 3.50
N LYS A 183 -0.54 13.36 3.85
CA LYS A 183 -1.20 13.10 5.13
C LYS A 183 -0.35 12.19 5.99
N TYR A 184 -0.36 12.47 7.29
CA TYR A 184 0.36 11.70 8.29
C TYR A 184 -0.61 11.18 9.35
N ARG A 185 -0.32 9.99 9.87
CA ARG A 185 -0.98 9.43 11.05
C ARG A 185 0.05 8.65 11.86
N ASN A 186 -0.05 8.70 13.18
CA ASN A 186 0.78 7.85 14.04
C ASN A 186 0.43 6.37 13.82
N PHE A 187 1.44 5.52 13.74
CA PHE A 187 1.23 4.08 13.62
C PHE A 187 0.88 3.49 14.99
N VAL A 188 -0.25 2.79 15.06
CA VAL A 188 -0.70 2.06 16.24
C VAL A 188 -0.72 0.57 15.90
N GLU A 189 0.37 -0.13 16.20
CA GLU A 189 0.55 -1.53 15.76
C GLU A 189 -0.61 -2.44 16.19
N ASN A 190 -1.10 -2.31 17.42
CA ASN A 190 -2.18 -3.14 17.94
C ASN A 190 -3.50 -2.98 17.16
N GLU A 191 -3.81 -1.79 16.67
CA GLU A 191 -5.02 -1.55 15.86
C GLU A 191 -4.95 -2.37 14.56
N ILE A 192 -3.83 -2.25 13.85
CA ILE A 192 -3.62 -2.97 12.59
C ILE A 192 -3.50 -4.48 12.81
N TYR A 193 -2.77 -4.91 13.84
CA TYR A 193 -2.67 -6.32 14.18
C TYR A 193 -4.05 -6.93 14.48
N THR A 194 -4.92 -6.21 15.19
CA THR A 194 -6.29 -6.63 15.46
C THR A 194 -7.09 -6.76 14.17
N LYS A 195 -7.03 -5.77 13.26
CA LYS A 195 -7.69 -5.86 11.95
C LYS A 195 -7.19 -7.03 11.11
N ILE A 196 -5.88 -7.25 11.07
CA ILE A 196 -5.26 -8.38 10.36
C ILE A 196 -5.78 -9.69 10.93
N THR A 197 -5.65 -9.91 12.23
CA THR A 197 -6.04 -11.17 12.87
C THR A 197 -7.53 -11.45 12.76
N SER A 198 -8.40 -10.45 12.94
CA SER A 198 -9.84 -10.59 12.69
C SER A 198 -10.14 -11.02 11.26
N PHE A 199 -9.49 -10.41 10.26
CA PHE A 199 -9.66 -10.80 8.87
C PHE A 199 -9.17 -12.23 8.59
N LEU A 200 -8.01 -12.62 9.15
CA LEU A 200 -7.50 -13.97 9.01
C LEU A 200 -8.44 -15.03 9.62
N SER A 201 -9.09 -14.72 10.75
CA SER A 201 -10.13 -15.60 11.35
C SER A 201 -11.28 -15.85 10.38
N VAL A 202 -11.78 -14.78 9.74
CA VAL A 202 -12.85 -14.90 8.73
C VAL A 202 -12.44 -15.79 7.55
N VAL A 203 -11.19 -15.65 7.08
CA VAL A 203 -10.64 -16.51 6.01
C VAL A 203 -10.49 -17.96 6.47
N GLU A 204 -10.06 -18.17 7.71
CA GLU A 204 -9.87 -19.50 8.30
C GLU A 204 -11.19 -20.24 8.49
N GLU A 205 -12.22 -19.56 8.97
CA GLU A 205 -13.56 -20.12 9.19
C GLU A 205 -14.36 -20.31 7.89
N GLY A 206 -13.96 -19.64 6.80
CA GLY A 206 -14.69 -19.65 5.53
C GLY A 206 -15.98 -18.82 5.54
N ASN A 207 -16.13 -17.91 6.51
CA ASN A 207 -17.34 -17.11 6.73
C ASN A 207 -17.36 -15.84 5.87
N PHE A 208 -17.56 -15.96 4.57
CA PHE A 208 -17.51 -14.82 3.64
C PHE A 208 -18.86 -14.13 3.49
N TYR A 209 -19.17 -13.17 4.36
CA TYR A 209 -20.38 -12.36 4.28
C TYR A 209 -20.17 -11.05 3.49
N ALA A 210 -21.24 -10.56 2.87
CA ALA A 210 -21.25 -9.28 2.18
C ALA A 210 -21.68 -8.16 3.13
N ILE A 211 -21.02 -7.00 3.04
CA ILE A 211 -21.35 -5.79 3.80
C ILE A 211 -21.70 -4.68 2.79
N PRO A 212 -22.93 -4.66 2.25
CA PRO A 212 -23.31 -3.68 1.25
C PRO A 212 -23.38 -2.28 1.88
N SER A 213 -22.75 -1.30 1.24
CA SER A 213 -22.85 0.12 1.60
C SER A 213 -22.79 0.98 0.35
N GLU A 214 -23.44 2.16 0.37
CA GLU A 214 -23.38 3.07 -0.78
C GLU A 214 -21.95 3.45 -1.14
N LYS A 215 -21.13 3.76 -0.12
CA LYS A 215 -19.71 4.12 -0.27
C LYS A 215 -18.92 2.99 -0.94
N ASN A 216 -19.04 1.75 -0.47
CA ASN A 216 -18.18 0.65 -0.92
C ASN A 216 -18.71 -0.03 -2.18
N CYS A 217 -20.02 -0.22 -2.30
CA CYS A 217 -20.63 -0.91 -3.45
C CYS A 217 -20.55 -0.08 -4.73
N SER A 218 -20.59 1.25 -4.65
CA SER A 218 -20.54 2.11 -5.84
C SER A 218 -19.21 1.98 -6.61
N PHE A 219 -18.12 1.68 -5.91
CA PHE A 219 -16.78 1.50 -6.49
C PHE A 219 -16.33 0.03 -6.51
N CYS A 220 -17.18 -0.91 -6.07
CA CYS A 220 -16.84 -2.31 -6.02
C CYS A 220 -16.83 -2.92 -7.44
N VAL A 221 -15.65 -3.30 -7.92
CA VAL A 221 -15.46 -3.97 -9.22
C VAL A 221 -16.18 -5.32 -9.33
N PHE A 222 -16.65 -5.87 -8.21
CA PHE A 222 -17.39 -7.13 -8.14
C PHE A 222 -18.90 -6.94 -7.95
N ARG A 223 -19.42 -5.71 -7.95
CA ARG A 223 -20.84 -5.43 -7.69
C ARG A 223 -21.80 -6.28 -8.53
N ASN A 224 -21.51 -6.46 -9.81
CA ASN A 224 -22.35 -7.24 -10.74
C ASN A 224 -22.28 -8.76 -10.50
N ASN A 225 -21.32 -9.25 -9.72
CA ASN A 225 -21.19 -10.64 -9.29
C ASN A 225 -21.62 -10.82 -7.83
N CYS A 226 -22.05 -9.74 -7.17
CA CYS A 226 -22.48 -9.78 -5.79
C CYS A 226 -23.97 -10.11 -5.77
N GLU A 227 -24.31 -11.31 -5.26
CA GLU A 227 -25.69 -11.76 -5.07
C GLU A 227 -26.41 -10.95 -3.98
N PHE A 228 -25.66 -10.20 -3.18
CA PHE A 228 -26.15 -9.27 -2.17
C PHE A 228 -26.24 -7.87 -2.77
N SER A 229 -27.43 -7.47 -3.19
CA SER A 229 -27.70 -6.15 -3.75
C SER A 229 -27.77 -5.09 -2.64
N TYR A 230 -27.12 -3.94 -2.86
CA TYR A 230 -27.45 -2.72 -2.13
C TYR A 230 -28.83 -2.25 -2.61
N ILE A 231 -29.84 -2.37 -1.75
CA ILE A 231 -31.16 -1.77 -1.98
C ILE A 231 -31.07 -0.34 -1.47
N LYS A 232 -31.25 0.63 -2.38
CA LYS A 232 -31.31 2.05 -2.07
C LYS A 232 -32.56 2.40 -1.29
#